data_AF-A0A2M8TFX5-F1
#
_entry.id   AF-A0A2M8TFX5-F1
#
_cell.length_a   1.000
_cell.length_b   1.000
_cell.length_c   1.000
_cell.angle_alpha   90.00
_cell.angle_beta   90.00
_cell.angle_gamma   90.00
#
_symmetry.space_group_name_H-M   'P 1'
#
loop_
_entity.id
_entity.type
_entity.pdbx_description
1 polymer ?
#
loop_
_entity_poly.entity_id
_entity_poly.type
_entity_poly.pdbx_seq_one_letter_code
_entity_poly.pdbx_strand_id
1 'polypeptide(L)'
;MSGVILIIIGIILICINLKAVKNDDSFDSNFENQLKNTKDYDLKIGTIRKEFAETILEMQQEIQELKYNIDTYKKEAELGDNKKVEYLEKKNDILVSKSNIHKDLERKDLNVKDDNNNIQSAKVSKVKKMFQDGYSVDDISEKLNLGKGEVLLIQKLYTN
;
A
#
# COMPACT_ATOMS: atom_id res chain seq x y z
N MET A 1 69.72 26.20 29.99
CA MET A 1 68.74 25.60 30.93
C MET A 1 67.34 26.20 30.79
N SER A 2 67.18 27.52 30.68
CA SER A 2 65.87 28.19 30.69
C SER A 2 64.91 27.79 29.56
N GLY A 3 65.42 27.56 28.34
CA GLY A 3 64.58 27.13 27.21
C GLY A 3 64.06 25.69 27.33
N VAL A 4 64.79 24.81 28.02
CA VAL A 4 64.37 23.42 28.24
C VAL A 4 63.19 23.35 29.21
N ILE A 5 63.15 24.23 30.20
CA ILE A 5 62.06 24.36 31.18
C ILE A 5 60.75 24.80 30.49
N LEU A 6 60.83 25.73 29.54
CA LEU A 6 59.69 26.18 28.74
C LEU A 6 59.07 25.04 27.90
N ILE A 7 59.90 24.19 27.30
CA ILE A 7 59.44 23.03 26.53
C ILE A 7 58.74 22.02 27.45
N ILE A 8 59.30 21.75 28.63
CA ILE A 8 58.72 20.82 29.61
C ILE A 8 57.35 21.32 30.09
N ILE A 9 57.21 22.62 30.38
CA ILE A 9 55.95 23.25 30.79
C ILE A 9 54.91 23.15 29.67
N GLY A 10 55.31 23.36 28.41
CA GLY A 10 54.44 23.19 27.24
C GLY A 10 53.90 21.76 27.13
N ILE A 11 54.76 20.76 27.29
CA ILE A 11 54.37 19.34 27.26
C ILE A 11 53.41 19.01 28.41
N ILE A 12 53.69 19.52 29.62
CA ILE A 12 52.83 19.34 30.79
C ILE A 12 51.44 19.93 30.55
N LEU A 13 51.36 21.15 29.99
CA LEU A 13 50.09 21.80 29.67
C LEU A 13 49.29 21.02 28.61
N ILE A 14 49.97 20.48 27.59
CA ILE A 14 49.34 19.63 26.57
C ILE A 14 48.77 18.36 27.22
N CYS A 15 49.53 17.69 28.08
CA CYS A 15 49.07 16.49 28.78
C CYS A 15 47.87 16.77 29.70
N ILE A 16 47.87 17.89 30.44
CA ILE A 16 46.77 18.27 31.32
C ILE A 16 45.49 18.54 30.50
N ASN A 17 45.60 19.30 29.41
CA ASN A 17 44.45 19.59 28.54
C ASN A 17 43.89 18.33 27.87
N LEU A 18 44.75 17.44 27.36
CA LEU A 18 44.30 16.19 26.76
C LEU A 18 43.58 15.29 27.77
N LYS A 19 44.07 15.23 29.01
CA LYS A 19 43.45 14.45 30.08
C LYS A 19 42.11 15.05 30.54
N ALA A 20 41.99 16.38 30.56
CA ALA A 20 40.75 17.06 30.89
C ALA A 20 39.65 16.76 29.86
N VAL A 21 39.96 16.86 28.56
CA VAL A 21 39.00 16.58 27.47
C VAL A 21 38.56 15.11 27.45
N LYS A 22 39.48 14.17 27.69
CA LYS A 22 39.18 12.73 27.63
C LYS A 22 38.34 12.24 28.83
N ASN A 23 38.37 12.97 29.95
CA ASN A 23 37.65 12.57 31.17
C ASN A 23 36.24 13.19 31.27
N ASP A 24 35.80 13.97 30.27
CA ASP A 24 34.44 14.49 30.20
C ASP A 24 33.51 13.47 29.51
N ASP A 25 33.05 12.46 30.28
CA ASP A 25 32.04 11.47 29.84
C ASP A 25 30.71 12.13 29.38
N SER A 26 30.50 13.39 29.79
CA SER A 26 29.37 14.22 29.38
C SER A 26 29.38 14.50 27.87
N PHE A 27 30.54 14.64 27.21
CA PHE A 27 30.58 14.93 25.79
C PHE A 27 30.18 13.70 24.95
N ASP A 28 30.77 12.54 25.23
CA ASP A 28 30.50 11.30 24.51
C ASP A 28 29.04 10.85 24.65
N SER A 29 28.50 10.92 25.88
CA SER A 29 27.11 10.56 26.14
C SER A 29 26.11 11.50 25.46
N ASN A 30 26.35 12.82 25.48
CA ASN A 30 25.51 13.78 24.77
C ASN A 30 25.63 13.65 23.25
N PHE A 31 26.83 13.36 22.72
CA PHE A 31 27.05 13.14 21.31
C PHE A 31 26.34 11.89 20.79
N GLU A 32 26.46 10.76 21.51
CA GLU A 32 25.74 9.52 21.16
C GLU A 32 24.22 9.71 21.24
N ASN A 33 23.72 10.43 22.25
CA ASN A 33 22.29 10.74 22.38
C ASN A 33 21.78 11.60 21.23
N GLN A 34 22.54 12.61 20.80
CA GLN A 34 22.18 13.40 19.62
C GLN A 34 22.20 12.54 18.35
N LEU A 35 23.22 11.71 18.17
CA LEU A 35 23.34 10.83 17.00
C LEU A 35 22.15 9.85 16.90
N LYS A 36 21.73 9.24 18.02
CA LYS A 36 20.55 8.37 18.08
C LYS A 36 19.28 9.14 17.78
N ASN A 37 19.08 10.30 18.39
CA ASN A 37 17.90 11.12 18.16
C ASN A 37 17.79 11.56 16.69
N THR A 38 18.88 12.03 16.06
CA THR A 38 18.90 12.40 14.63
C THR A 38 18.46 11.23 13.75
N LYS A 39 18.99 10.03 14.00
CA LYS A 39 18.61 8.82 13.25
C LYS A 39 17.12 8.48 13.41
N ASP A 40 16.56 8.65 14.61
CA ASP A 40 15.14 8.42 14.87
C ASP A 40 14.24 9.45 14.18
N TYR A 41 14.66 10.72 14.11
CA TYR A 41 13.95 11.75 13.34
C TYR A 41 13.99 11.45 11.83
N ASP A 42 15.14 11.01 11.31
CA ASP A 42 15.28 10.62 9.90
C ASP A 42 14.42 9.40 9.55
N LEU A 43 14.28 8.45 10.48
CA LEU A 43 13.36 7.32 10.30
C LEU A 43 11.90 7.81 10.27
N LYS A 44 11.50 8.65 11.23
CA LYS A 44 10.14 9.19 11.31
C LYS A 44 9.78 10.04 10.10
N ILE A 45 10.68 10.89 9.60
CA ILE A 45 10.42 11.67 8.38
C ILE A 45 10.29 10.75 7.16
N GLY A 46 11.06 9.65 7.11
CA GLY A 46 10.92 8.63 6.09
C GLY A 46 9.54 7.96 6.12
N THR A 47 9.06 7.58 7.31
CA THR A 47 7.72 7.01 7.49
C THR A 47 6.62 7.98 7.06
N ILE A 48 6.69 9.24 7.51
CA ILE A 48 5.73 10.28 7.14
C ILE A 48 5.70 10.49 5.61
N ARG A 49 6.87 10.55 4.97
CA ARG A 49 6.95 10.68 3.49
C ARG A 49 6.33 9.49 2.78
N LYS A 50 6.50 8.28 3.31
CA LYS A 50 5.87 7.07 2.76
C LYS A 50 4.34 7.14 2.88
N GLU A 51 3.81 7.46 4.05
CA GLU A 51 2.36 7.60 4.28
C GLU A 51 1.73 8.67 3.38
N PHE A 52 2.42 9.80 3.19
CA PHE A 52 1.97 10.83 2.25
C PHE A 52 2.00 10.36 0.80
N ALA A 53 3.04 9.63 0.38
CA ALA A 53 3.12 9.11 -0.98
C ALA A 53 1.99 8.11 -1.28
N GLU A 54 1.66 7.23 -0.32
CA GLU A 54 0.54 6.30 -0.42
C GLU A 54 -0.80 7.06 -0.53
N THR A 55 -1.02 8.06 0.31
CA THR A 55 -2.24 8.89 0.29
C THR A 55 -2.37 9.67 -1.04
N ILE A 56 -1.28 10.25 -1.54
CA ILE A 56 -1.28 10.98 -2.82
C ILE A 56 -1.61 10.03 -3.98
N LEU A 57 -1.04 8.82 -3.96
CA LEU A 57 -1.30 7.82 -4.99
C LEU A 57 -2.76 7.38 -5.01
N GLU A 58 -3.34 7.13 -3.84
CA GLU A 58 -4.76 6.76 -3.69
C GLU A 58 -5.67 7.87 -4.22
N MET A 59 -5.43 9.13 -3.81
CA MET A 59 -6.17 10.27 -4.34
C MET A 59 -6.03 10.41 -5.86
N GLN A 60 -4.84 10.18 -6.43
CA GLN A 60 -4.65 10.22 -7.88
C GLN A 60 -5.47 9.14 -8.60
N GLN A 61 -5.56 7.94 -8.03
CA GLN A 61 -6.36 6.84 -8.57
C GLN A 61 -7.86 7.17 -8.51
N GLU A 62 -8.35 7.70 -7.39
CA GLU A 62 -9.74 8.14 -7.26
C GLU A 62 -10.09 9.25 -8.27
N ILE A 63 -9.21 10.25 -8.43
CA ILE A 63 -9.40 11.31 -9.45
C ILE A 63 -9.45 10.72 -10.86
N GLN A 64 -8.60 9.73 -11.16
CA GLN A 64 -8.59 9.07 -12.47
C GLN A 64 -9.90 8.29 -12.71
N GLU A 65 -10.40 7.58 -11.71
CA GLU A 65 -11.66 6.85 -11.78
C GLU A 65 -12.85 7.81 -11.96
N LEU A 66 -12.90 8.89 -11.18
CA LEU A 66 -13.91 9.94 -11.33
C LEU A 66 -13.88 10.55 -12.73
N LYS A 67 -12.70 10.85 -13.26
CA LYS A 67 -12.54 11.39 -14.62
C LYS A 67 -13.04 10.41 -15.68
N TYR A 68 -12.72 9.12 -15.54
CA TYR A 68 -13.20 8.07 -16.44
C TYR A 68 -14.73 7.95 -16.41
N ASN A 69 -15.33 8.02 -15.22
CA ASN A 69 -16.78 7.96 -15.05
C ASN A 69 -17.46 9.17 -15.69
N ILE A 70 -16.92 10.39 -15.49
CA ILE A 70 -17.41 11.60 -16.14
C ILE A 70 -17.35 11.49 -17.67
N ASP A 71 -16.23 11.03 -18.23
CA ASP A 71 -16.08 10.87 -19.67
C ASP A 71 -17.04 9.83 -20.25
N THR A 72 -17.33 8.77 -19.49
CA THR A 72 -18.33 7.76 -19.84
C THR A 72 -19.74 8.36 -19.86
N TYR A 73 -20.14 9.04 -18.78
CA TYR A 73 -21.46 9.66 -18.71
C TYR A 73 -21.67 10.76 -19.76
N LYS A 74 -20.64 11.55 -20.08
CA LYS A 74 -20.72 12.53 -21.17
C LYS A 74 -20.98 11.87 -22.52
N LYS A 75 -20.29 10.77 -22.82
CA LYS A 75 -20.50 10.01 -24.06
C LYS A 75 -21.88 9.38 -24.12
N GLU A 76 -22.39 8.87 -23.00
CA GLU A 76 -23.75 8.32 -22.91
C GLU A 76 -24.81 9.42 -23.09
N ALA A 77 -24.56 10.64 -22.61
CA ALA A 77 -25.45 11.78 -22.80
C ALA A 77 -25.43 12.35 -24.24
N GLU A 78 -24.30 12.26 -24.94
CA GLU A 78 -24.14 12.69 -26.33
C GLU A 78 -24.68 11.66 -27.35
N LEU A 79 -24.71 10.38 -26.98
CA LEU A 79 -25.27 9.29 -27.80
C LEU A 79 -26.75 9.09 -27.46
N GLY A 80 -27.62 9.94 -28.01
CA GLY A 80 -29.05 9.71 -28.03
C GLY A 80 -29.40 8.34 -28.62
N ASP A 81 -30.00 7.48 -27.78
CA ASP A 81 -30.79 6.25 -28.01
C ASP A 81 -30.40 5.21 -29.09
N ASN A 82 -29.29 5.34 -29.83
CA ASN A 82 -29.02 4.40 -30.91
C ASN A 82 -27.54 4.24 -31.26
N LYS A 83 -26.82 3.44 -30.45
CA LYS A 83 -25.73 2.50 -30.85
C LYS A 83 -25.01 1.96 -29.61
N LYS A 84 -25.51 0.85 -29.07
CA LYS A 84 -24.95 0.13 -27.91
C LYS A 84 -23.80 -0.85 -28.24
N VAL A 85 -23.31 -0.90 -29.49
CA VAL A 85 -22.55 -2.08 -29.96
C VAL A 85 -21.04 -1.85 -30.17
N GLU A 86 -20.53 -0.62 -30.28
CA GLU A 86 -19.16 -0.40 -30.79
C GLU A 86 -18.07 -0.15 -29.71
N TYR A 87 -18.38 -0.23 -28.41
CA TYR A 87 -17.42 0.15 -27.35
C TYR A 87 -16.89 -1.01 -26.48
N LEU A 88 -17.27 -2.25 -26.76
CA LEU A 88 -16.71 -3.42 -26.07
C LEU A 88 -15.36 -3.87 -26.63
N GLU A 89 -15.03 -3.55 -27.89
CA GLU A 89 -13.78 -4.00 -28.52
C GLU A 89 -12.52 -3.33 -27.94
N LYS A 90 -12.61 -2.05 -27.54
CA LYS A 90 -11.44 -1.32 -27.01
C LYS A 90 -10.99 -1.77 -25.61
N LYS A 91 -11.84 -2.51 -24.88
CA LYS A 91 -11.52 -3.11 -23.58
C LYS A 91 -10.62 -4.34 -23.73
N ASN A 92 -10.64 -5.02 -24.88
CA ASN A 92 -9.83 -6.24 -25.10
C ASN A 92 -8.37 -5.93 -25.47
N ASP A 93 -8.09 -4.89 -26.24
CA ASP A 93 -6.71 -4.61 -26.69
C ASP A 93 -5.75 -4.20 -25.55
N ILE A 94 -6.28 -3.54 -24.51
CA ILE A 94 -5.46 -3.16 -23.34
C ILE A 94 -5.18 -4.37 -22.44
N LEU A 95 -6.10 -5.33 -22.36
CA LEU A 95 -5.92 -6.56 -21.57
C LEU A 95 -4.95 -7.55 -22.23
N VAL A 96 -4.95 -7.63 -23.57
CA VAL A 96 -4.06 -8.55 -24.32
C VAL A 96 -2.58 -8.17 -24.15
N SER A 97 -2.26 -6.87 -24.11
CA SER A 97 -0.85 -6.42 -24.03
C SER A 97 -0.19 -6.65 -22.66
N LYS A 98 -0.96 -6.77 -21.57
CA LYS A 98 -0.43 -7.01 -20.22
C LYS A 98 -0.22 -8.50 -19.89
N SER A 99 -0.72 -9.41 -20.75
CA SER A 99 -0.66 -10.86 -20.53
C SER A 99 0.66 -11.54 -20.95
N ASN A 100 1.58 -10.82 -21.60
CA ASN A 100 2.81 -11.42 -22.16
C ASN A 100 4.05 -11.41 -21.23
N ILE A 101 3.92 -11.05 -19.95
CA ILE A 101 5.09 -10.95 -19.05
C ILE A 101 5.24 -12.17 -18.10
N HIS A 102 4.31 -13.13 -18.08
CA HIS A 102 4.53 -14.40 -17.38
C HIS A 102 4.05 -15.59 -18.22
N LYS A 103 4.89 -15.98 -19.18
CA LYS A 103 4.96 -17.38 -19.61
C LYS A 103 5.65 -18.15 -18.49
N ASP A 104 4.88 -18.94 -17.76
CA ASP A 104 5.20 -20.34 -17.47
C ASP A 104 4.14 -20.91 -16.53
N LEU A 105 3.34 -21.83 -17.08
CA LEU A 105 2.84 -23.09 -16.49
C LEU A 105 1.38 -23.39 -16.85
N GLU A 106 1.29 -24.49 -17.60
CA GLU A 106 0.17 -25.42 -17.72
C GLU A 106 -1.08 -25.00 -18.49
N ARG A 107 -1.13 -25.50 -19.73
CA ARG A 107 -2.37 -25.81 -20.45
C ARG A 107 -3.22 -26.76 -19.61
N LYS A 108 -4.49 -26.41 -19.38
CA LYS A 108 -5.58 -27.38 -19.45
C LYS A 108 -6.82 -26.71 -20.00
N ASP A 109 -7.29 -27.25 -21.11
CA ASP A 109 -8.52 -26.85 -21.82
C ASP A 109 -9.71 -26.70 -20.89
N LEU A 110 -10.42 -25.57 -20.96
CA LEU A 110 -11.87 -25.54 -20.74
C LEU A 110 -12.50 -24.40 -21.55
N ASN A 111 -13.06 -24.80 -22.68
CA ASN A 111 -14.10 -24.11 -23.41
C ASN A 111 -15.32 -23.95 -22.49
N VAL A 112 -15.59 -22.74 -21.97
CA VAL A 112 -16.83 -22.45 -21.24
C VAL A 112 -17.45 -21.18 -21.78
N LYS A 113 -18.56 -21.38 -22.48
CA LYS A 113 -19.52 -20.38 -22.89
C LYS A 113 -20.05 -19.64 -21.66
N ASP A 114 -20.13 -18.33 -21.80
CA ASP A 114 -21.07 -17.38 -21.20
C ASP A 114 -22.12 -17.98 -20.22
N ASP A 115 -21.80 -18.06 -18.93
CA ASP A 115 -22.75 -18.44 -17.85
C ASP A 115 -22.40 -17.83 -16.46
N ASN A 116 -21.48 -16.84 -16.40
CA ASN A 116 -20.95 -16.35 -15.12
C ASN A 116 -21.89 -15.41 -14.34
N ASN A 117 -22.85 -14.75 -15.01
CA ASN A 117 -23.77 -13.82 -14.34
C ASN A 117 -24.81 -14.53 -13.46
N ASN A 118 -25.15 -15.78 -13.75
CA ASN A 118 -26.13 -16.54 -12.98
C ASN A 118 -25.52 -17.21 -11.73
N ILE A 119 -24.24 -17.59 -11.79
CA ILE A 119 -23.55 -18.27 -10.69
C ILE A 119 -23.26 -17.30 -9.53
N GLN A 120 -22.93 -16.04 -9.83
CA GLN A 120 -22.60 -15.05 -8.81
C GLN A 120 -23.84 -14.60 -8.00
N SER A 121 -25.01 -14.47 -8.66
CA SER A 121 -26.28 -14.19 -7.98
C SER A 121 -26.69 -15.33 -7.03
N ALA A 122 -26.41 -16.58 -7.39
CA ALA A 122 -26.69 -17.75 -6.57
C ALA A 122 -25.84 -17.79 -5.28
N LYS A 123 -24.56 -17.41 -5.35
CA LYS A 123 -23.69 -17.31 -4.16
C LYS A 123 -24.14 -16.19 -3.22
N VAL A 124 -24.47 -15.01 -3.76
CA VAL A 124 -25.00 -13.87 -2.99
C VAL A 124 -26.31 -14.23 -2.29
N SER A 125 -27.21 -14.92 -2.99
CA SER A 125 -28.49 -15.37 -2.42
C SER A 125 -28.32 -16.40 -1.30
N LYS A 126 -27.32 -17.29 -1.41
CA LYS A 126 -26.99 -18.26 -0.35
C LYS A 126 -26.40 -17.58 0.89
N VAL A 127 -25.48 -16.62 0.71
CA VAL A 127 -24.91 -15.82 1.82
C VAL A 127 -26.02 -15.09 2.57
N LYS A 128 -26.97 -14.46 1.85
CA LYS A 128 -28.10 -13.75 2.45
C LYS A 128 -28.99 -14.67 3.31
N LYS A 129 -29.31 -15.88 2.81
CA LYS A 129 -30.08 -16.87 3.57
C LYS A 129 -29.34 -17.35 4.82
N MET A 130 -28.04 -17.65 4.72
CA MET A 130 -27.26 -18.09 5.87
C MET A 130 -27.15 -17.01 6.96
N PHE A 131 -27.08 -15.73 6.58
CA PHE A 131 -27.18 -14.64 7.56
C PHE A 131 -28.56 -14.55 8.22
N GLN A 132 -29.64 -14.79 7.47
CA GLN A 132 -31.00 -14.84 8.03
C GLN A 132 -31.21 -16.05 8.96
N ASP A 133 -30.54 -17.17 8.67
CA ASP A 133 -30.55 -18.38 9.50
C ASP A 133 -29.63 -18.26 10.74
N GLY A 134 -28.96 -17.12 10.94
CA GLY A 134 -28.15 -16.83 12.12
C GLY A 134 -26.72 -17.38 12.10
N TYR A 135 -26.20 -17.78 10.95
CA TYR A 135 -24.79 -18.24 10.83
C TYR A 135 -23.80 -17.09 10.98
N SER A 136 -22.64 -17.38 11.58
CA SER A 136 -21.56 -16.41 11.68
C SER A 136 -20.83 -16.23 10.35
N VAL A 137 -20.13 -15.11 10.20
CA VAL A 137 -19.29 -14.81 9.02
C VAL A 137 -18.27 -15.92 8.76
N ASP A 138 -17.76 -16.53 9.83
CA ASP A 138 -16.76 -17.58 9.77
C ASP A 138 -17.35 -18.90 9.24
N ASP A 139 -18.54 -19.27 9.69
CA ASP A 139 -19.26 -20.47 9.21
C ASP A 139 -19.62 -20.35 7.72
N ILE A 140 -19.97 -19.14 7.28
CA ILE A 140 -20.33 -18.85 5.88
C ILE A 140 -19.07 -18.90 4.99
N SER A 141 -17.97 -18.33 5.49
CA SER A 141 -16.66 -18.35 4.82
C SER A 141 -16.19 -19.78 4.56
N GLU A 142 -16.32 -20.66 5.57
CA GLU A 142 -15.94 -22.07 5.45
C GLU A 142 -16.89 -22.88 4.56
N LYS A 143 -18.22 -22.72 4.72
CA LYS A 143 -19.21 -23.48 3.92
C LYS A 143 -19.26 -23.10 2.44
N LEU A 144 -19.01 -21.83 2.12
CA LEU A 144 -19.06 -21.35 0.73
C LEU A 144 -17.68 -21.18 0.09
N ASN A 145 -16.61 -21.50 0.84
CA ASN A 145 -15.22 -21.29 0.46
C ASN A 145 -14.98 -19.84 -0.04
N LEU A 146 -15.53 -18.87 0.71
CA LEU A 146 -15.44 -17.44 0.43
C LEU A 146 -14.52 -16.79 1.45
N GLY A 147 -13.79 -15.75 1.05
CA GLY A 147 -13.02 -14.96 2.02
C GLY A 147 -13.94 -14.23 3.01
N LYS A 148 -13.53 -14.09 4.27
CA LYS A 148 -14.31 -13.33 5.29
C LYS A 148 -14.63 -11.91 4.81
N GLY A 149 -13.70 -11.27 4.09
CA GLY A 149 -13.90 -9.98 3.45
C GLY A 149 -14.97 -9.98 2.36
N GLU A 150 -15.06 -11.05 1.56
CA GLU A 150 -16.08 -11.21 0.51
C GLU A 150 -17.47 -11.41 1.13
N VAL A 151 -17.56 -12.22 2.20
CA VAL A 151 -18.81 -12.44 2.93
C VAL A 151 -19.33 -11.14 3.54
N LEU A 152 -18.44 -10.35 4.17
CA LEU A 152 -18.77 -9.03 4.72
C LEU A 152 -19.16 -8.02 3.64
N LEU A 153 -18.50 -8.04 2.47
CA LEU A 153 -18.82 -7.17 1.34
C LEU A 153 -20.22 -7.49 0.81
N ILE A 154 -20.56 -8.78 0.66
CA ILE A 154 -21.89 -9.22 0.25
C ILE A 154 -22.94 -8.79 1.28
N GLN A 155 -22.67 -8.96 2.58
CA GLN A 155 -23.58 -8.52 3.64
C GLN A 155 -23.87 -7.01 3.53
N LYS A 156 -22.84 -6.18 3.40
CA LYS A 156 -22.96 -4.71 3.34
C LYS A 156 -23.66 -4.21 2.08
N LEU A 157 -23.44 -4.85 0.94
CA LEU A 157 -23.95 -4.38 -0.36
C LEU A 157 -25.34 -4.93 -0.71
N TYR A 158 -25.71 -6.11 -0.22
CA TYR A 158 -26.92 -6.84 -0.65
C TYR A 158 -27.96 -7.08 0.47
N THR A 159 -27.68 -6.62 1.69
CA THR A 159 -28.58 -6.74 2.86
C THR A 159 -29.08 -5.38 3.38
N ASN A 160 -28.69 -4.27 2.74
CA ASN A 160 -29.39 -2.98 2.91
C ASN A 160 -30.72 -2.96 2.16
#